data_AF-A0AAV4EZD2-F1
#
_entry.id   AF-A0AAV4EZD2-F1
#
_cell.length_a   1.000
_cell.length_b   1.000
_cell.length_c   1.000
_cell.angle_alpha   90.00
_cell.angle_beta   90.00
_cell.angle_gamma   90.00
#
_symmetry.space_group_name_H-M   'P 1'
#
loop_
_entity.id
_entity.type
_entity.pdbx_description
1 polymer ?
#
loop_
_entity_poly.entity_id
_entity_poly.type
_entity_poly.pdbx_seq_one_letter_code
_entity_poly.pdbx_strand_id
1 'polypeptide(L)'
;MMKDTVEKIKKIFGSPRNYGPTQEELEEMRRLEEEARVRREAEEKADKERREAEELQERRRRQEEWSQRLNEVKREEYELLEAQSIPLRNYLMKHVMPTLTQGLIDCCKTRPEDPIDYLAEYLFQHNPQID
;
A
#
# COMPACT_ATOMS: atom_id res chain seq x y z
N MET A 1 -32.85 -57.61 8.23
CA MET A 1 -34.23 -57.80 7.71
C MET A 1 -34.34 -57.51 6.21
N MET A 2 -34.26 -56.27 5.69
CA MET A 2 -34.42 -56.06 4.23
C MET A 2 -33.29 -56.66 3.37
N LYS A 3 -32.04 -56.64 3.86
CA LYS A 3 -30.89 -57.21 3.14
C LYS A 3 -30.99 -58.75 2.99
N ASP A 4 -31.37 -59.43 4.08
CA ASP A 4 -31.52 -60.89 4.10
C ASP A 4 -32.64 -61.37 3.17
N THR A 5 -33.73 -60.60 3.06
CA THR A 5 -34.84 -60.89 2.15
C THR A 5 -34.42 -60.72 0.68
N VAL A 6 -33.67 -59.66 0.37
CA VAL A 6 -33.16 -59.40 -0.99
C VAL A 6 -32.17 -60.49 -1.43
N GLU A 7 -31.32 -60.99 -0.53
CA GLU A 7 -30.39 -62.08 -0.83
C GLU A 7 -31.10 -63.40 -1.12
N LYS A 8 -32.14 -63.74 -0.36
CA LYS A 8 -32.97 -64.92 -0.63
C LYS A 8 -33.68 -64.84 -1.97
N ILE A 9 -34.21 -63.67 -2.33
CA ILE A 9 -34.86 -63.44 -3.63
C ILE A 9 -33.85 -63.58 -4.78
N LYS A 10 -32.65 -63.01 -4.65
CA LYS A 10 -31.56 -63.14 -5.64
C LYS A 10 -31.13 -64.59 -5.86
N LYS A 11 -31.15 -65.42 -4.81
CA LYS A 11 -30.79 -66.84 -4.90
C LYS A 11 -31.83 -67.67 -5.67
N ILE A 12 -33.10 -67.28 -5.63
CA ILE A 12 -34.21 -68.01 -6.27
C ILE A 12 -34.44 -67.53 -7.71
N PHE A 13 -34.45 -66.22 -7.94
CA PHE A 13 -34.81 -65.60 -9.23
C PHE A 13 -33.61 -65.06 -10.02
N GLY A 14 -32.39 -65.14 -9.45
CA GLY A 14 -31.19 -64.54 -10.01
C GLY A 14 -31.04 -63.06 -9.64
N SER A 15 -29.88 -62.47 -9.99
CA SER A 15 -29.66 -61.04 -9.82
C SER A 15 -30.71 -60.23 -10.59
N PRO A 16 -31.23 -59.12 -10.05
CA PRO A 16 -32.18 -58.26 -10.76
C PRO A 16 -31.60 -57.91 -12.13
N ARG A 17 -32.29 -58.34 -13.18
CA ARG A 17 -32.02 -57.89 -14.55
C ARG A 17 -32.68 -56.54 -14.71
N ASN A 18 -32.10 -55.55 -14.04
CA ASN A 18 -32.45 -54.17 -14.29
C ASN A 18 -32.01 -53.89 -15.73
N TYR A 19 -32.96 -53.62 -16.63
CA TYR A 19 -32.64 -52.93 -17.86
C TYR A 19 -32.02 -51.61 -17.40
N GLY A 20 -30.72 -51.44 -17.62
CA GLY A 20 -30.01 -50.25 -17.17
C GLY A 20 -30.64 -48.97 -17.73
N PRO A 21 -30.12 -47.81 -17.32
CA PRO A 21 -30.60 -46.53 -17.83
C PRO A 21 -30.69 -46.57 -19.36
N THR A 22 -31.80 -46.10 -19.90
CA THR A 22 -31.94 -45.86 -21.34
C THR A 22 -30.87 -44.86 -21.81
N GLN A 23 -30.57 -44.83 -23.11
CA GLN A 23 -29.56 -43.91 -23.64
C GLN A 23 -29.89 -42.45 -23.32
N GLU A 24 -31.18 -42.09 -23.38
CA GLU A 24 -31.67 -40.75 -23.02
C GLU A 24 -31.45 -40.44 -21.52
N GLU A 25 -31.76 -41.37 -20.62
CA GLU A 25 -31.50 -41.22 -19.18
C GLU A 25 -30.00 -41.10 -18.86
N LEU A 26 -29.13 -41.83 -19.58
CA LEU A 26 -27.68 -41.73 -19.42
C LEU A 26 -27.13 -40.38 -19.89
N GLU A 27 -27.70 -39.81 -20.96
CA GLU A 27 -27.36 -38.46 -21.44
C GLU A 27 -27.87 -37.36 -20.50
N GLU A 28 -29.06 -37.51 -19.94
CA GLU A 28 -29.59 -36.59 -18.94
C GLU A 28 -28.75 -36.59 -17.65
N MET A 29 -28.37 -37.77 -17.14
CA MET A 29 -27.47 -37.87 -15.99
C MET A 29 -26.11 -37.21 -16.26
N ARG A 30 -25.52 -37.42 -17.44
CA ARG A 30 -24.25 -36.75 -17.82
C ARG A 30 -24.37 -35.24 -17.88
N ARG A 31 -25.48 -34.71 -18.41
CA ARG A 31 -25.75 -33.27 -18.45
C ARG A 31 -25.89 -32.69 -17.04
N LEU A 32 -26.66 -33.34 -16.17
CA LEU A 32 -26.81 -32.92 -14.77
C LEU A 32 -25.49 -32.97 -13.99
N GLU A 33 -24.66 -34.00 -14.21
CA GLU A 33 -23.34 -34.11 -13.59
C GLU A 33 -22.39 -33.01 -14.07
N GLU A 34 -22.40 -32.69 -15.37
CA GLU A 34 -21.59 -31.63 -15.96
C GLU A 34 -22.05 -30.24 -15.50
N GLU A 35 -23.35 -29.97 -15.47
CA GLU A 35 -23.92 -28.74 -14.90
C GLU A 35 -23.58 -28.61 -13.41
N ALA A 36 -23.65 -29.70 -12.64
CA ALA A 36 -23.26 -29.71 -11.23
C ALA A 36 -21.75 -29.51 -11.04
N ARG A 37 -20.91 -29.99 -11.96
CA ARG A 37 -19.46 -29.73 -11.96
C ARG A 37 -19.18 -28.25 -12.25
N VAL A 38 -19.75 -27.71 -13.32
CA VAL A 38 -19.61 -26.29 -13.70
C VAL A 38 -20.11 -25.36 -12.59
N ARG A 39 -21.24 -25.69 -11.95
CA ARG A 39 -21.78 -24.92 -10.83
C ARG A 39 -20.85 -24.91 -9.63
N ARG A 40 -20.27 -26.07 -9.27
CA ARG A 40 -19.29 -26.16 -8.18
C ARG A 40 -18.01 -25.38 -8.49
N GLU A 41 -17.48 -25.52 -9.69
CA GLU A 41 -16.29 -24.76 -10.13
C GLU A 41 -16.54 -23.25 -10.13
N ALA A 42 -17.72 -22.81 -10.55
CA ALA A 42 -18.11 -21.40 -10.51
C ALA A 42 -18.23 -20.88 -9.07
N GLU A 43 -18.80 -21.67 -8.15
CA GLU A 43 -18.90 -21.33 -6.73
C GLU A 43 -17.52 -21.25 -6.05
N GLU A 44 -16.64 -22.23 -6.31
CA GLU A 44 -15.26 -22.23 -5.82
C GLU A 44 -14.46 -21.04 -6.34
N LYS A 45 -14.62 -20.70 -7.62
CA LYS A 45 -13.99 -19.53 -8.22
C LYS A 45 -14.49 -18.23 -7.58
N ALA A 46 -15.80 -18.10 -7.37
CA ALA A 46 -16.39 -16.94 -6.73
C ALA A 46 -15.98 -16.79 -5.25
N ASP A 47 -15.85 -17.89 -4.51
CA ASP A 47 -15.32 -17.87 -3.14
C ASP A 47 -13.84 -17.46 -3.13
N LYS A 48 -13.03 -17.98 -4.05
CA LYS A 48 -11.63 -17.60 -4.19
C LYS A 48 -11.47 -16.11 -4.51
N GLU A 49 -12.22 -15.60 -5.48
CA GLU A 49 -12.20 -14.18 -5.86
C GLU A 49 -12.63 -13.27 -4.70
N ARG A 50 -13.63 -13.68 -3.90
CA ARG A 50 -14.04 -12.96 -2.70
C ARG A 50 -12.92 -12.90 -1.66
N ARG A 51 -12.28 -14.04 -1.35
CA ARG A 51 -11.17 -14.09 -0.40
C ARG A 51 -9.98 -13.24 -0.86
N GLU A 52 -9.64 -13.31 -2.14
CA GLU A 52 -8.57 -12.49 -2.74
C GLU A 52 -8.89 -10.99 -2.66
N ALA A 53 -10.15 -10.61 -2.93
CA ALA A 53 -10.60 -9.23 -2.82
C ALA A 53 -10.55 -8.72 -1.36
N GLU A 54 -11.00 -9.53 -0.40
CA GLU A 54 -10.92 -9.21 1.03
C GLU A 54 -9.46 -9.05 1.49
N GLU A 55 -8.58 -9.98 1.10
CA GLU A 55 -7.15 -9.87 1.39
C GLU A 55 -6.52 -8.61 0.79
N LEU A 56 -6.89 -8.25 -0.44
CA LEU A 56 -6.39 -7.05 -1.10
C LEU A 56 -6.85 -5.78 -0.36
N GLN A 57 -8.11 -5.72 0.06
CA GLN A 57 -8.63 -4.59 0.84
C GLN A 57 -7.88 -4.48 2.18
N GLU A 58 -7.67 -5.59 2.88
CA GLU A 58 -6.93 -5.62 4.14
C GLU A 58 -5.46 -5.23 3.99
N ARG A 59 -4.81 -5.64 2.90
CA ARG A 59 -3.44 -5.20 2.57
C ARG A 59 -3.41 -3.70 2.29
N ARG A 60 -4.38 -3.19 1.51
CA ARG A 60 -4.47 -1.76 1.18
C ARG A 60 -4.71 -0.92 2.43
N ARG A 61 -5.64 -1.33 3.30
CA ARG A 61 -5.90 -0.66 4.58
C ARG A 61 -4.64 -0.60 5.44
N ARG A 62 -3.96 -1.73 5.64
CA ARG A 62 -2.71 -1.77 6.42
C ARG A 62 -1.62 -0.89 5.83
N GLN A 63 -1.51 -0.84 4.50
CA GLN A 63 -0.54 0.02 3.82
C GLN A 63 -0.89 1.50 3.98
N GLU A 64 -2.17 1.88 3.88
CA GLU A 64 -2.65 3.24 4.11
C GLU A 64 -2.40 3.67 5.56
N GLU A 65 -2.75 2.84 6.54
CA GLU A 65 -2.49 3.07 7.97
C GLU A 65 -0.99 3.22 8.25
N TRP A 66 -0.16 2.33 7.69
CA TRP A 66 1.29 2.41 7.82
C TRP A 66 1.85 3.70 7.22
N SER A 67 1.39 4.08 6.03
CA SER A 67 1.80 5.29 5.34
C SER A 67 1.43 6.54 6.14
N GLN A 68 0.22 6.58 6.72
CA GLN A 68 -0.22 7.68 7.58
C GLN A 68 0.67 7.80 8.82
N ARG A 69 0.94 6.70 9.54
CA ARG A 69 1.84 6.70 10.71
C ARG A 69 3.24 7.17 10.35
N LEU A 70 3.77 6.72 9.22
CA LEU A 70 5.10 7.13 8.77
C LEU A 70 5.16 8.63 8.46
N ASN A 71 4.12 9.17 7.84
CA ASN A 71 4.04 10.61 7.56
C ASN A 71 3.92 11.44 8.84
N GLU A 72 3.20 10.94 9.85
CA GLU A 72 3.10 11.58 11.15
C GLU A 72 4.46 11.65 11.86
N VAL A 73 5.19 10.53 11.91
CA VAL A 73 6.57 10.50 12.46
C VAL A 73 7.48 11.48 11.72
N LYS A 74 7.45 11.50 10.39
CA LYS A 74 8.25 12.47 9.60
C LYS A 74 7.89 13.92 9.91
N ARG A 75 6.61 14.22 10.13
CA ARG A 75 6.16 15.56 10.49
C ARG A 75 6.70 15.94 11.87
N GLU A 76 6.59 15.06 12.85
CA GLU A 76 7.12 15.28 14.21
C GLU A 76 8.64 15.47 14.21
N GLU A 77 9.38 14.66 13.44
CA GLU A 77 10.82 14.81 13.27
C GLU A 77 11.17 16.18 12.66
N TYR A 78 10.44 16.60 11.63
CA TYR A 78 10.65 17.91 11.00
C TYR A 78 10.35 19.07 11.96
N GLU A 79 9.25 19.01 12.70
CA GLU A 79 8.87 20.03 13.68
C GLU A 79 9.90 20.13 14.81
N LEU A 80 10.41 18.99 15.29
CA LEU A 80 11.46 18.95 16.30
C LEU A 80 12.77 19.58 15.79
N LEU A 81 13.18 19.25 14.56
CA LEU A 81 14.37 19.82 13.94
C LEU A 81 14.22 21.34 13.72
N GLU A 82 13.07 21.79 13.24
CA GLU A 82 12.79 23.22 13.08
C GLU A 82 12.88 23.92 14.45
N ALA A 83 12.24 23.37 15.48
CA ALA A 83 12.28 23.92 16.83
C ALA A 83 13.71 24.03 17.40
N GLN A 84 14.55 23.01 17.18
CA GLN A 84 15.97 23.03 17.55
C GLN A 84 16.78 24.07 16.76
N SER A 85 16.36 24.38 15.52
CA SER A 85 17.03 25.38 14.67
C SER A 85 16.65 26.83 15.02
N ILE A 86 15.51 27.07 15.69
CA ILE A 86 14.99 28.42 16.01
C ILE A 86 16.05 29.30 16.72
N PRO A 87 16.76 28.84 17.78
CA PRO A 87 17.73 29.69 18.47
C PRO A 87 18.86 30.16 17.55
N LEU A 88 19.40 29.25 16.73
CA LEU A 88 20.45 29.58 15.75
C LEU A 88 19.92 30.53 14.68
N ARG A 89 18.74 30.27 14.13
CA ARG A 89 18.09 31.14 13.15
C ARG A 89 17.88 32.54 13.71
N ASN A 90 17.38 32.66 14.94
CA ASN A 90 17.19 33.94 15.61
C ASN A 90 18.51 34.69 15.82
N TYR A 91 19.56 33.98 16.21
CA TYR A 91 20.90 34.55 16.34
C TYR A 91 21.39 35.11 15.00
N LEU A 92 21.34 34.31 13.92
CA LEU A 92 21.73 34.74 12.58
C LEU A 92 20.89 35.93 12.11
N MET A 93 19.56 35.86 12.25
CA MET A 93 18.64 36.93 11.87
C MET A 93 18.92 38.24 12.60
N LYS A 94 19.31 38.19 13.87
CA LYS A 94 19.58 39.38 14.68
C LYS A 94 20.97 39.95 14.44
N HIS A 95 21.99 39.10 14.30
CA HIS A 95 23.38 39.53 14.36
C HIS A 95 24.10 39.54 13.01
N VAL A 96 23.71 38.67 12.07
CA VAL A 96 24.43 38.48 10.80
C VAL A 96 23.63 39.01 9.62
N MET A 97 22.34 38.67 9.57
CA MET A 97 21.49 38.93 8.39
C MET A 97 21.36 40.40 8.00
N PRO A 98 21.26 41.38 8.92
CA PRO A 98 21.13 42.79 8.52
C PRO A 98 22.32 43.27 7.69
N THR A 99 23.54 43.05 8.18
CA THR A 99 24.77 43.46 7.49
C THR A 99 25.01 42.64 6.22
N LEU A 100 24.81 41.32 6.30
CA LEU A 100 24.99 40.43 5.15
C LEU A 100 24.03 40.76 4.00
N THR A 101 22.75 41.01 4.31
CA THR A 101 21.76 41.34 3.29
C THR A 101 22.11 42.65 2.58
N GLN A 102 22.57 43.65 3.33
CA GLN A 102 22.99 44.93 2.75
C GLN A 102 24.24 44.76 1.87
N GLY A 103 25.23 43.98 2.32
CA GLY A 103 26.42 43.67 1.53
C GLY A 103 26.11 42.87 0.27
N LEU A 104 25.18 41.91 0.34
CA LEU A 104 24.71 41.16 -0.84
C LEU A 104 24.00 42.05 -1.85
N ILE A 105 23.15 42.98 -1.38
CA ILE A 105 22.50 43.97 -2.25
C ILE A 105 23.54 44.85 -2.94
N ASP A 106 24.56 45.29 -2.20
CA ASP A 106 25.61 46.14 -2.73
C ASP A 106 26.50 45.40 -3.73
N CYS A 107 26.93 44.19 -3.40
CA CYS A 107 27.66 43.30 -4.30
C CYS A 107 26.89 43.04 -5.61
N CYS A 108 25.56 42.88 -5.55
CA CYS A 108 24.73 42.72 -6.74
C CYS A 108 24.72 43.98 -7.64
N LYS A 109 24.86 45.17 -7.04
CA LYS A 109 24.90 46.45 -7.77
C LYS A 109 26.26 46.71 -8.38
N THR A 110 27.33 46.50 -7.62
CA THR A 110 28.71 46.79 -8.04
C THR A 110 29.25 45.73 -9.00
N ARG A 111 28.76 44.48 -8.89
CA ARG A 111 29.20 43.33 -9.71
C ARG A 111 30.72 43.27 -9.83
N PRO A 112 31.42 43.15 -8.69
CA PRO A 112 32.89 43.08 -8.67
C PRO A 112 33.38 41.81 -9.39
N GLU A 113 34.63 41.82 -9.83
CA GLU A 113 35.25 40.63 -10.44
C GLU A 113 35.33 39.45 -9.46
N ASP A 114 35.57 39.73 -8.17
CA ASP A 114 35.48 38.74 -7.09
C ASP A 114 34.39 39.12 -6.06
N PRO A 115 33.18 38.55 -6.15
CA PRO A 115 32.07 38.85 -5.25
C PRO A 115 32.25 38.26 -3.84
N ILE A 116 33.06 37.22 -3.68
CA ILE A 116 33.28 36.61 -2.36
C ILE A 116 34.21 37.51 -1.55
N ASP A 117 35.33 37.92 -2.15
CA ASP A 117 36.30 38.80 -1.50
C ASP A 117 35.70 40.17 -1.18
N TYR A 118 34.96 40.75 -2.14
CA TYR A 118 34.22 41.99 -1.94
C TYR A 118 33.25 41.91 -0.75
N LEU A 119 32.49 40.82 -0.66
CA LEU A 119 31.52 40.65 0.43
C LEU A 119 32.23 40.44 1.77
N ALA A 120 33.36 39.73 1.80
CA ALA A 120 34.16 39.57 3.01
C ALA A 120 34.69 40.93 3.50
N GLU A 121 35.27 41.74 2.61
CA GLU A 121 35.70 43.11 2.93
C GLU A 121 34.53 43.97 3.42
N TYR A 122 33.39 43.91 2.74
CA TYR A 122 32.18 44.63 3.14
C TYR A 122 31.76 44.28 4.57
N LEU A 123 31.74 42.98 4.90
CA LEU A 123 31.38 42.49 6.23
C LEU A 123 32.39 42.92 7.30
N PHE A 124 33.69 42.92 7.00
CA PHE A 124 34.72 43.41 7.92
C PHE A 124 34.57 44.91 8.20
N GLN A 125 34.29 45.72 7.17
CA GLN A 125 34.13 47.17 7.30
C GLN A 125 32.86 47.56 8.07
N HIS A 126 31.80 46.75 7.98
CA HIS A 126 30.49 47.05 8.56
C HIS A 126 30.15 46.16 9.76
N ASN A 127 31.17 45.62 10.44
CA ASN A 127 30.96 44.77 11.62
C ASN A 127 30.50 45.62 12.83
N PRO A 128 29.26 45.45 13.33
CA PRO A 128 28.72 46.25 14.42
C PRO A 128 29.33 45.94 15.79
N GLN A 129 30.23 44.96 15.89
CA GLN A 129 30.96 44.60 17.12
C GLN A 129 32.38 45.16 17.18
N ILE A 130 32.84 45.83 16.11
CA ILE A 130 34.10 46.57 16.11
C ILE A 130 33.78 48.04 16.45
N ASP A 131 33.40 48.23 17.72
CA ASP A 131 33.44 49.48 18.49
C ASP A 131 33.81 49.11 19.94
#